data_AF-A0A7S1G595-F1
#
_entry.id   AF-A0A7S1G595-F1
#
_cell.length_a   1.000
_cell.length_b   1.000
_cell.length_c   1.000
_cell.angle_alpha   90.00
_cell.angle_beta   90.00
_cell.angle_gamma   90.00
#
_symmetry.space_group_name_H-M   'P 1'
#
loop_
_entity.id
_entity.type
_entity.pdbx_description
1 polymer ?
#
loop_
_entity_poly.entity_id
_entity_poly.type
_entity_poly.pdbx_seq_one_letter_code
_entity_poly.pdbx_strand_id
1 'polypeptide(L)'
;APPPTASFSRGAVTMPQQRRIQIHVPPGMPIPADGIIFAECPDLMGLTVVFRTPESRAHNPDRLNLDRRKLETCPQLEGETQLRLLNYQNNQIRTISNLHNLPHLIFLDLYNNNVERIAHLEAVPALRVLMLGKNSISRIENLSCCPKLDVLDLHSNNISAIEGLSHLSELRVLNLAGNKIESATNLESLVALTELNLRRNKITRVRGLDMLPSLQRLFLSNNALPDFGSVECVFGVGRLVELALDGNPLVGDDPAAYRQAIVRRLRSVKHIDLRRVSEEERRGAELQERREENRRMEHARAQRAADAREYAIRAVQALWTKDIELQIQRAADRLAERAPSPSEGVDPDTEPVSQTAAAAAAAAT
;
A
#
# COMPACT_ATOMS: atom_id res chain seq x y z
N ALA A 1 35.18 -42.04 -64.20
CA ALA A 1 34.24 -42.67 -63.26
C ALA A 1 34.99 -42.95 -61.95
N PRO A 2 34.38 -42.65 -60.79
CA PRO A 2 35.08 -42.40 -59.51
C PRO A 2 35.49 -43.68 -58.75
N PRO A 3 36.32 -43.58 -57.69
CA PRO A 3 36.98 -44.70 -56.98
C PRO A 3 36.05 -45.42 -55.98
N PRO A 4 36.45 -46.59 -55.42
CA PRO A 4 35.59 -47.38 -54.55
C PRO A 4 35.40 -46.75 -53.17
N THR A 5 34.21 -47.00 -52.65
CA THR A 5 33.54 -46.46 -51.47
C THR A 5 34.28 -46.65 -50.15
N ALA A 6 34.54 -45.54 -49.45
CA ALA A 6 34.95 -45.50 -48.06
C ALA A 6 33.75 -45.79 -47.13
N SER A 7 33.98 -46.68 -46.17
CA SER A 7 33.07 -47.05 -45.10
C SER A 7 32.88 -45.91 -44.09
N PHE A 8 31.72 -45.26 -44.12
CA PHE A 8 31.28 -44.38 -43.03
C PHE A 8 30.73 -45.22 -41.88
N SER A 9 31.57 -45.54 -40.90
CA SER A 9 31.10 -45.91 -39.56
C SER A 9 30.80 -44.63 -38.78
N ARG A 10 29.61 -44.59 -38.17
CA ARG A 10 29.09 -43.49 -37.35
C ARG A 10 30.08 -43.18 -36.21
N GLY A 11 30.79 -42.06 -36.32
CA GLY A 11 31.43 -41.43 -35.18
C GLY A 11 30.34 -40.93 -34.23
N ALA A 12 30.13 -41.64 -33.12
CA ALA A 12 29.41 -41.13 -31.98
C ALA A 12 30.13 -39.86 -31.49
N VAL A 13 29.49 -38.71 -31.67
CA VAL A 13 29.87 -37.47 -31.02
C VAL A 13 29.52 -37.62 -29.54
N THR A 14 30.44 -38.22 -28.80
CA THR A 14 30.42 -38.21 -27.33
C THR A 14 30.65 -36.77 -26.90
N MET A 15 29.61 -36.18 -26.29
CA MET A 15 29.66 -34.91 -25.57
C MET A 15 30.94 -34.82 -24.73
N PRO A 16 31.63 -33.67 -24.66
CA PRO A 16 32.78 -33.53 -23.79
C PRO A 16 32.30 -33.77 -22.35
N GLN A 17 32.82 -34.83 -21.74
CA GLN A 17 32.66 -35.09 -20.32
C GLN A 17 32.92 -33.80 -19.57
N GLN A 18 31.98 -33.43 -18.68
CA GLN A 18 32.20 -32.42 -17.65
C GLN A 18 33.62 -32.63 -17.13
N ARG A 19 34.52 -31.68 -17.40
CA ARG A 19 35.85 -31.68 -16.78
C ARG A 19 35.59 -31.61 -15.29
N ARG A 20 35.65 -32.77 -14.61
CA ARG A 20 35.83 -32.85 -13.17
C ARG A 20 37.08 -32.03 -12.89
N ILE A 21 36.90 -30.82 -12.40
CA ILE A 21 37.99 -30.04 -11.85
C ILE A 21 38.48 -30.90 -10.67
N GLN A 22 39.65 -31.53 -10.82
CA GLN A 22 40.31 -32.20 -9.71
C GLN A 22 40.81 -31.08 -8.78
N ILE A 23 39.94 -30.63 -7.90
CA ILE A 23 40.29 -29.62 -6.90
C ILE A 23 41.14 -30.33 -5.86
N HIS A 24 42.42 -30.01 -5.86
CA HIS A 24 43.38 -30.43 -4.85
C HIS A 24 42.95 -29.82 -3.52
N VAL A 25 42.29 -30.61 -2.66
CA VAL A 25 42.19 -30.27 -1.24
C VAL A 25 43.63 -30.34 -0.70
N PRO A 26 44.22 -29.24 -0.21
CA PRO A 26 45.55 -29.30 0.38
C PRO A 26 45.50 -30.28 1.56
N PRO A 27 46.34 -31.33 1.60
CA PRO A 27 46.35 -32.26 2.71
C PRO A 27 46.81 -31.51 3.97
N GLY A 28 45.90 -31.36 4.94
CA GLY A 28 46.22 -30.75 6.24
C GLY A 28 45.37 -29.57 6.69
N MET A 29 44.33 -29.13 5.94
CA MET A 29 43.39 -28.15 6.50
C MET A 29 42.56 -28.78 7.64
N PRO A 30 42.47 -28.13 8.82
CA PRO A 30 41.58 -28.59 9.88
C PRO A 30 40.14 -28.59 9.35
N ILE A 31 39.51 -29.75 9.36
CA ILE A 31 38.09 -29.90 9.02
C ILE A 31 37.32 -29.02 10.01
N PRO A 32 36.63 -27.96 9.55
CA PRO A 32 35.83 -27.13 10.44
C PRO A 32 34.75 -28.01 11.08
N ALA A 33 34.38 -27.74 12.33
CA ALA A 33 33.35 -28.51 13.06
C ALA A 33 32.01 -28.62 12.29
N ASP A 34 31.75 -27.69 11.37
CA ASP A 34 30.55 -27.65 10.53
C ASP A 34 30.64 -28.57 9.29
N GLY A 35 31.79 -29.19 9.03
CA GLY A 35 31.99 -30.12 7.91
C GLY A 35 31.90 -29.47 6.52
N ILE A 36 32.00 -28.13 6.45
CA ILE A 36 31.98 -27.32 5.24
C ILE A 36 33.40 -26.86 4.95
N ILE A 37 33.93 -27.24 3.79
CA ILE A 37 35.30 -26.89 3.39
C ILE A 37 35.22 -25.92 2.21
N PHE A 38 35.93 -24.81 2.35
CA PHE A 38 36.16 -23.85 1.28
C PHE A 38 37.47 -24.22 0.60
N ALA A 39 37.44 -24.49 -0.71
CA ALA A 39 38.64 -24.55 -1.53
C ALA A 39 38.59 -23.43 -2.55
N GLU A 40 39.69 -22.73 -2.74
CA GLU A 40 39.87 -21.87 -3.90
C GLU A 40 40.27 -22.75 -5.08
N CYS A 41 39.60 -22.59 -6.22
CA CYS A 41 39.98 -23.30 -7.42
C CYS A 41 41.35 -22.76 -7.90
N PRO A 42 42.39 -23.61 -8.07
CA PRO A 42 43.71 -23.14 -8.51
C PRO A 42 43.72 -22.52 -9.92
N ASP A 43 42.74 -22.87 -10.75
CA ASP A 43 42.69 -22.49 -12.17
C ASP A 43 41.95 -21.18 -12.45
N LEU A 44 41.20 -20.62 -11.48
CA LEU A 44 40.53 -19.33 -11.58
C LEU A 44 40.66 -18.58 -10.25
N MET A 45 41.56 -17.58 -10.20
CA MET A 45 41.74 -16.75 -9.01
C MET A 45 40.42 -16.12 -8.56
N GLY A 46 40.01 -16.38 -7.31
CA GLY A 46 38.86 -15.75 -6.67
C GLY A 46 37.54 -16.55 -6.68
N LEU A 47 37.50 -17.75 -7.27
CA LEU A 47 36.32 -18.63 -7.17
C LEU A 47 36.46 -19.57 -5.97
N THR A 48 35.72 -19.26 -4.90
CA THR A 48 35.58 -20.14 -3.75
C THR A 48 34.59 -21.25 -4.08
N VAL A 49 35.07 -22.48 -4.09
CA VAL A 49 34.27 -23.70 -4.21
C VAL A 49 33.99 -24.22 -2.82
N VAL A 50 32.73 -24.48 -2.53
CA VAL A 50 32.30 -25.06 -1.25
C VAL A 50 31.92 -26.51 -1.47
N PHE A 51 32.53 -27.38 -0.67
CA PHE A 51 32.16 -28.79 -0.60
C PHE A 51 31.83 -29.18 0.84
N ARG A 52 30.83 -30.05 0.99
CA ARG A 52 30.52 -30.70 2.26
C ARG A 52 31.28 -32.01 2.39
N THR A 53 31.71 -32.31 3.62
CA THR A 53 32.17 -33.65 3.97
C THR A 53 31.06 -34.67 3.73
N PRO A 54 31.39 -35.92 3.34
CA PRO A 54 30.39 -36.97 3.09
C PRO A 54 29.45 -37.21 4.28
N GLU A 55 29.96 -37.04 5.50
CA GLU A 55 29.24 -37.17 6.77
C GLU A 55 28.20 -36.05 6.96
N SER A 56 28.59 -34.79 6.73
CA SER A 56 27.67 -33.64 6.79
C SER A 56 26.60 -33.70 5.71
N ARG A 57 26.96 -34.17 4.51
CA ARG A 57 26.02 -34.40 3.40
C ARG A 57 25.04 -35.54 3.69
N ALA A 58 25.49 -36.61 4.36
CA ALA A 58 24.63 -37.71 4.77
C ALA A 58 23.68 -37.29 5.91
N HIS A 59 24.14 -36.43 6.81
CA HIS A 59 23.33 -35.94 7.92
C HIS A 59 22.26 -34.94 7.49
N ASN A 60 22.57 -34.03 6.55
CA ASN A 60 21.64 -33.02 6.03
C ASN A 60 21.79 -32.81 4.51
N PRO A 61 21.27 -33.73 3.67
CA PRO A 61 21.39 -33.59 2.22
C PRO A 61 20.64 -32.37 1.68
N ASP A 62 19.48 -32.06 2.27
CA ASP A 62 18.55 -31.06 1.74
C ASP A 62 18.89 -29.62 2.13
N ARG A 63 19.67 -29.40 3.20
CA ARG A 63 19.86 -28.08 3.83
C ARG A 63 21.32 -27.73 3.95
N LEU A 64 21.73 -26.58 3.44
CA LEU A 64 23.07 -26.02 3.62
C LEU A 64 22.98 -24.64 4.27
N ASN A 65 23.75 -24.45 5.34
CA ASN A 65 23.84 -23.17 6.04
C ASN A 65 25.26 -22.61 5.95
N LEU A 66 25.36 -21.40 5.40
CA LEU A 66 26.57 -20.62 5.21
C LEU A 66 26.45 -19.23 5.87
N ASP A 67 25.67 -19.13 6.95
CA ASP A 67 25.48 -17.91 7.74
C ASP A 67 26.79 -17.37 8.35
N ARG A 68 26.97 -16.04 8.34
CA ARG A 68 28.07 -15.31 9.02
C ARG A 68 29.49 -15.72 8.60
N ARG A 69 29.69 -16.06 7.33
CA ARG A 69 30.99 -16.47 6.79
C ARG A 69 31.76 -15.34 6.09
N LYS A 70 31.25 -14.10 6.12
CA LYS A 70 31.82 -12.91 5.46
C LYS A 70 32.09 -13.13 3.96
N LEU A 71 31.25 -13.95 3.31
CA LEU A 71 31.40 -14.25 1.88
C LEU A 71 31.07 -13.01 1.05
N GLU A 72 31.95 -12.62 0.13
CA GLU A 72 31.71 -11.50 -0.80
C GLU A 72 30.96 -11.93 -2.07
N THR A 73 31.03 -13.22 -2.39
CA THR A 73 30.40 -13.84 -3.57
C THR A 73 29.74 -15.16 -3.18
N CYS A 74 28.72 -15.56 -3.94
CA CYS A 74 28.14 -16.89 -3.80
C CYS A 74 29.19 -17.94 -4.22
N PRO A 75 29.60 -18.86 -3.33
CA PRO A 75 30.54 -19.91 -3.70
C PRO A 75 29.91 -20.90 -4.67
N GLN A 76 30.74 -21.52 -5.50
CA GLN A 76 30.30 -22.60 -6.37
C GLN A 76 30.08 -23.88 -5.56
N LEU A 77 28.87 -24.44 -5.67
CA LEU A 77 28.48 -25.69 -5.01
C LEU A 77 28.56 -26.84 -6.01
N GLU A 78 29.57 -27.69 -5.90
CA GLU A 78 29.72 -28.88 -6.74
C GLU A 78 29.18 -30.14 -6.05
N GLY A 79 28.38 -30.92 -6.77
CA GLY A 79 27.86 -32.21 -6.29
C GLY A 79 26.68 -32.15 -5.33
N GLU A 80 26.05 -30.98 -5.15
CA GLU A 80 24.93 -30.72 -4.24
C GLU A 80 23.56 -30.71 -4.97
N THR A 81 23.29 -31.73 -5.77
CA THR A 81 22.10 -31.76 -6.66
C THR A 81 20.77 -31.95 -5.94
N GLN A 82 20.79 -32.40 -4.68
CA GLN A 82 19.59 -32.65 -3.86
C GLN A 82 19.24 -31.48 -2.91
N LEU A 83 20.01 -30.41 -2.94
CA LEU A 83 19.88 -29.31 -2.00
C LEU A 83 18.59 -28.52 -2.28
N ARG A 84 17.76 -28.37 -1.24
CA ARG A 84 16.44 -27.69 -1.31
C ARG A 84 16.42 -26.38 -0.55
N LEU A 85 17.19 -26.26 0.53
CA LEU A 85 17.26 -25.06 1.36
C LEU A 85 18.71 -24.57 1.46
N LEU A 86 18.94 -23.35 1.01
CA LEU A 86 20.23 -22.69 1.04
C LEU A 86 20.15 -21.41 1.84
N ASN A 87 20.98 -21.31 2.87
CA ASN A 87 21.07 -20.13 3.74
C ASN A 87 22.44 -19.45 3.59
N TYR A 88 22.43 -18.18 3.18
CA TYR A 88 23.57 -17.28 3.03
C TYR A 88 23.42 -16.02 3.90
N GLN A 89 22.69 -16.10 5.00
CA GLN A 89 22.46 -14.97 5.91
C GLN A 89 23.75 -14.31 6.40
N ASN A 90 23.66 -13.01 6.69
CA ASN A 90 24.74 -12.23 7.33
C ASN A 90 26.12 -12.38 6.66
N ASN A 91 26.15 -12.38 5.34
CA ASN A 91 27.38 -12.32 4.55
C ASN A 91 27.53 -10.94 3.91
N GLN A 92 28.48 -10.79 2.98
CA GLN A 92 28.76 -9.55 2.26
C GLN A 92 28.56 -9.74 0.75
N ILE A 93 27.63 -10.64 0.39
CA ILE A 93 27.42 -11.04 -1.00
C ILE A 93 26.86 -9.85 -1.77
N ARG A 94 27.55 -9.46 -2.85
CA ARG A 94 27.13 -8.34 -3.72
C ARG A 94 26.34 -8.79 -4.93
N THR A 95 26.68 -9.95 -5.47
CA THR A 95 26.06 -10.51 -6.67
C THR A 95 25.63 -11.95 -6.43
N ILE A 96 24.39 -12.26 -6.82
CA ILE A 96 23.89 -13.63 -6.81
C ILE A 96 24.51 -14.33 -8.02
N SER A 97 25.37 -15.32 -7.79
CA SER A 97 26.03 -16.09 -8.84
C SER A 97 26.15 -17.57 -8.43
N ASN A 98 26.60 -18.42 -9.36
CA ASN A 98 26.96 -19.81 -9.07
C ASN A 98 25.82 -20.72 -8.55
N LEU A 99 24.58 -20.47 -8.98
CA LEU A 99 23.40 -21.29 -8.63
C LEU A 99 23.10 -22.41 -9.65
N HIS A 100 23.95 -22.60 -10.68
CA HIS A 100 23.72 -23.51 -11.82
C HIS A 100 23.52 -24.99 -11.46
N ASN A 101 24.07 -25.43 -10.32
CA ASN A 101 24.02 -26.83 -9.90
C ASN A 101 22.84 -27.17 -8.95
N LEU A 102 21.86 -26.26 -8.79
CA LEU A 102 20.80 -26.38 -7.78
C LEU A 102 19.37 -26.42 -8.39
N PRO A 103 19.04 -27.40 -9.25
CA PRO A 103 17.76 -27.43 -9.96
C PRO A 103 16.54 -27.63 -9.04
N HIS A 104 16.75 -28.19 -7.85
CA HIS A 104 15.69 -28.51 -6.87
C HIS A 104 15.66 -27.53 -5.69
N LEU A 105 16.29 -26.37 -5.81
CA LEU A 105 16.26 -25.37 -4.75
C LEU A 105 14.86 -24.79 -4.58
N ILE A 106 14.34 -24.88 -3.36
CA ILE A 106 13.00 -24.42 -2.98
C ILE A 106 13.09 -23.14 -2.15
N PHE A 107 14.11 -23.02 -1.31
CA PHE A 107 14.29 -21.93 -0.36
C PHE A 107 15.70 -21.35 -0.49
N LEU A 108 15.77 -20.05 -0.77
CA LEU A 108 17.01 -19.30 -0.84
C LEU A 108 16.92 -18.10 0.11
N ASP A 109 17.84 -18.06 1.07
CA ASP A 109 17.93 -16.97 2.03
C ASP A 109 19.25 -16.23 1.90
N LEU A 110 19.16 -14.97 1.52
CA LEU A 110 20.24 -14.01 1.34
C LEU A 110 20.03 -12.79 2.25
N TYR A 111 19.33 -12.97 3.38
CA TYR A 111 19.06 -11.88 4.30
C TYR A 111 20.33 -11.26 4.89
N ASN A 112 20.35 -9.93 5.02
CA ASN A 112 21.46 -9.14 5.54
C ASN A 112 22.77 -9.36 4.75
N ASN A 113 22.71 -9.01 3.47
CA ASN A 113 23.83 -9.02 2.52
C ASN A 113 23.92 -7.65 1.82
N ASN A 114 24.79 -7.54 0.81
CA ASN A 114 24.98 -6.33 0.02
C ASN A 114 24.49 -6.50 -1.43
N VAL A 115 23.48 -7.32 -1.65
CA VAL A 115 22.98 -7.60 -3.00
C VAL A 115 22.35 -6.34 -3.59
N GLU A 116 22.85 -5.90 -4.75
CA GLU A 116 22.36 -4.68 -5.41
C GLU A 116 21.29 -4.98 -6.47
N ARG A 117 21.36 -6.16 -7.11
CA ARG A 117 20.48 -6.57 -8.20
C ARG A 117 20.11 -8.03 -8.09
N ILE A 118 18.86 -8.33 -8.44
CA ILE A 118 18.37 -9.69 -8.55
C ILE A 118 18.78 -10.20 -9.94
N ALA A 119 19.69 -11.17 -9.99
CA ALA A 119 20.21 -11.74 -11.22
C ALA A 119 20.49 -13.23 -11.06
N HIS A 120 20.66 -13.93 -12.18
CA HIS A 120 21.07 -15.34 -12.24
C HIS A 120 20.13 -16.33 -11.52
N LEU A 121 18.84 -15.99 -11.40
CA LEU A 121 17.80 -16.89 -10.89
C LEU A 121 17.28 -17.89 -11.94
N GLU A 122 17.74 -17.79 -13.19
CA GLU A 122 17.42 -18.74 -14.27
C GLU A 122 17.77 -20.19 -13.91
N ALA A 123 18.79 -20.39 -13.07
CA ALA A 123 19.24 -21.69 -12.64
C ALA A 123 18.34 -22.39 -11.61
N VAL A 124 17.40 -21.66 -10.98
CA VAL A 124 16.58 -22.15 -9.85
C VAL A 124 15.08 -22.03 -10.12
N PRO A 125 14.54 -22.68 -11.17
CA PRO A 125 13.13 -22.52 -11.57
C PRO A 125 12.12 -23.10 -10.57
N ALA A 126 12.57 -23.94 -9.63
CA ALA A 126 11.73 -24.57 -8.61
C ALA A 126 11.61 -23.74 -7.31
N LEU A 127 12.16 -22.52 -7.29
CA LEU A 127 12.19 -21.68 -6.10
C LEU A 127 10.78 -21.28 -5.67
N ARG A 128 10.47 -21.48 -4.39
CA ARG A 128 9.19 -21.12 -3.77
C ARG A 128 9.34 -19.98 -2.76
N VAL A 129 10.49 -19.90 -2.09
CA VAL A 129 10.74 -18.90 -1.05
C VAL A 129 12.05 -18.20 -1.34
N LEU A 130 11.99 -16.88 -1.49
CA LEU A 130 13.15 -16.03 -1.69
C LEU A 130 13.19 -14.94 -0.62
N MET A 131 14.24 -14.96 0.19
CA MET A 131 14.48 -13.96 1.22
C MET A 131 15.68 -13.10 0.84
N LEU A 132 15.41 -11.84 0.57
CA LEU A 132 16.38 -10.81 0.16
C LEU A 132 16.27 -9.57 1.06
N GLY A 133 15.77 -9.74 2.28
CA GLY A 133 15.64 -8.65 3.25
C GLY A 133 17.00 -8.06 3.66
N LYS A 134 17.03 -6.76 3.98
CA LYS A 134 18.24 -6.01 4.36
C LYS A 134 19.37 -6.16 3.33
N ASN A 135 19.07 -5.81 2.08
CA ASN A 135 20.03 -5.71 1.00
C ASN A 135 20.00 -4.28 0.41
N SER A 136 20.71 -4.06 -0.69
CA SER A 136 20.77 -2.77 -1.39
C SER A 136 20.00 -2.77 -2.71
N ILE A 137 18.97 -3.62 -2.83
CA ILE A 137 18.23 -3.80 -4.07
C ILE A 137 17.43 -2.54 -4.40
N SER A 138 17.59 -2.02 -5.61
CA SER A 138 16.91 -0.79 -6.07
C SER A 138 15.68 -1.06 -6.95
N ARG A 139 15.66 -2.19 -7.66
CA ARG A 139 14.57 -2.56 -8.58
C ARG A 139 14.25 -4.05 -8.48
N ILE A 140 12.99 -4.38 -8.70
CA ILE A 140 12.50 -5.76 -8.75
C ILE A 140 12.56 -6.19 -10.22
N GLU A 141 13.49 -7.09 -10.55
CA GLU A 141 13.72 -7.56 -11.91
C GLU A 141 14.12 -9.04 -11.92
N ASN A 142 14.07 -9.66 -13.11
CA ASN A 142 14.53 -11.04 -13.34
C ASN A 142 13.82 -12.13 -12.49
N LEU A 143 12.60 -11.87 -12.05
CA LEU A 143 11.76 -12.86 -11.34
C LEU A 143 10.86 -13.69 -12.27
N SER A 144 10.84 -13.39 -13.57
CA SER A 144 10.07 -14.14 -14.58
C SER A 144 10.46 -15.61 -14.69
N CYS A 145 11.69 -15.95 -14.30
CA CYS A 145 12.22 -17.32 -14.32
C CYS A 145 11.72 -18.19 -13.15
N CYS A 146 11.09 -17.60 -12.12
CA CYS A 146 10.63 -18.28 -10.90
C CYS A 146 9.11 -18.15 -10.73
N PRO A 147 8.28 -18.73 -11.62
CA PRO A 147 6.82 -18.53 -11.58
C PRO A 147 6.13 -19.15 -10.36
N LYS A 148 6.78 -20.12 -9.69
CA LYS A 148 6.24 -20.87 -8.55
C LYS A 148 6.57 -20.24 -7.18
N LEU A 149 6.95 -18.96 -7.18
CA LEU A 149 7.31 -18.27 -5.95
C LEU A 149 6.05 -18.06 -5.08
N ASP A 150 6.04 -18.63 -3.88
CA ASP A 150 4.97 -18.44 -2.89
C ASP A 150 5.27 -17.27 -1.94
N VAL A 151 6.54 -17.06 -1.61
CA VAL A 151 6.97 -16.06 -0.61
C VAL A 151 8.15 -15.25 -1.15
N LEU A 152 7.98 -13.93 -1.18
CA LEU A 152 9.02 -12.96 -1.53
C LEU A 152 9.21 -11.98 -0.39
N ASP A 153 10.40 -11.99 0.21
CA ASP A 153 10.79 -11.01 1.20
C ASP A 153 11.89 -10.08 0.67
N LEU A 154 11.55 -8.80 0.53
CA LEU A 154 12.40 -7.71 0.06
C LEU A 154 12.41 -6.55 1.05
N HIS A 155 12.15 -6.80 2.34
CA HIS A 155 12.13 -5.73 3.34
C HIS A 155 13.49 -5.04 3.50
N SER A 156 13.50 -3.77 3.91
CA SER A 156 14.70 -2.97 4.15
C SER A 156 15.67 -2.95 2.96
N ASN A 157 15.13 -2.69 1.77
CA ASN A 157 15.89 -2.44 0.54
C ASN A 157 15.70 -0.98 0.08
N ASN A 158 16.18 -0.64 -1.12
CA ASN A 158 16.08 0.69 -1.72
C ASN A 158 15.06 0.75 -2.88
N ILE A 159 14.03 -0.11 -2.87
CA ILE A 159 13.07 -0.22 -3.96
C ILE A 159 12.16 1.01 -4.01
N SER A 160 12.06 1.65 -5.18
CA SER A 160 11.22 2.85 -5.38
C SER A 160 9.86 2.56 -6.03
N ALA A 161 9.74 1.47 -6.78
CA ALA A 161 8.53 1.11 -7.50
C ALA A 161 8.30 -0.40 -7.47
N ILE A 162 7.02 -0.80 -7.48
CA ILE A 162 6.61 -2.19 -7.61
C ILE A 162 6.48 -2.49 -9.11
N GLU A 163 7.41 -3.27 -9.63
CA GLU A 163 7.48 -3.67 -11.04
C GLU A 163 7.97 -5.12 -11.15
N GLY A 164 7.83 -5.75 -12.33
CA GLY A 164 8.38 -7.08 -12.58
C GLY A 164 7.71 -8.26 -11.84
N LEU A 165 6.58 -8.03 -11.16
CA LEU A 165 5.84 -9.06 -10.41
C LEU A 165 4.69 -9.70 -11.20
N SER A 166 4.43 -9.25 -12.44
CA SER A 166 3.28 -9.67 -13.25
C SER A 166 3.18 -11.17 -13.53
N HIS A 167 4.31 -11.87 -13.46
CA HIS A 167 4.42 -13.30 -13.76
C HIS A 167 4.21 -14.20 -12.53
N LEU A 168 4.12 -13.63 -11.32
CA LEU A 168 4.10 -14.39 -10.06
C LEU A 168 2.66 -14.63 -9.57
N SER A 169 1.86 -15.35 -10.35
CA SER A 169 0.45 -15.61 -10.04
C SER A 169 0.23 -16.47 -8.78
N GLU A 170 1.23 -17.27 -8.38
CA GLU A 170 1.19 -18.13 -7.19
C GLU A 170 1.67 -17.43 -5.91
N LEU A 171 2.14 -16.17 -5.99
CA LEU A 171 2.70 -15.46 -4.84
C LEU A 171 1.64 -15.23 -3.75
N ARG A 172 1.91 -15.74 -2.55
CA ARG A 172 0.99 -15.64 -1.39
C ARG A 172 1.40 -14.58 -0.41
N VAL A 173 2.70 -14.37 -0.23
CA VAL A 173 3.26 -13.43 0.75
C VAL A 173 4.29 -12.54 0.07
N LEU A 174 4.05 -11.23 0.12
CA LEU A 174 4.95 -10.21 -0.38
C LEU A 174 5.31 -9.23 0.73
N ASN A 175 6.58 -9.20 1.12
CA ASN A 175 7.09 -8.26 2.10
C ASN A 175 8.01 -7.23 1.43
N LEU A 176 7.57 -5.98 1.42
CA LEU A 176 8.27 -4.82 0.88
C LEU A 176 8.44 -3.72 1.94
N ALA A 177 8.38 -4.09 3.23
CA ALA A 177 8.48 -3.12 4.31
C ALA A 177 9.84 -2.40 4.33
N GLY A 178 9.89 -1.11 4.67
CA GLY A 178 11.15 -0.38 4.81
C GLY A 178 11.86 -0.07 3.48
N ASN A 179 11.09 0.14 2.42
CA ASN A 179 11.59 0.57 1.10
C ASN A 179 11.23 2.06 0.84
N LYS A 180 11.38 2.52 -0.39
CA LYS A 180 11.11 3.91 -0.82
C LYS A 180 9.95 3.98 -1.81
N ILE A 181 8.95 3.09 -1.67
CA ILE A 181 7.83 2.99 -2.60
C ILE A 181 6.86 4.16 -2.39
N GLU A 182 6.51 4.88 -3.46
CA GLU A 182 5.62 6.05 -3.40
C GLU A 182 4.16 5.74 -3.77
N SER A 183 3.93 4.68 -4.54
CA SER A 183 2.61 4.25 -5.00
C SER A 183 2.54 2.73 -5.03
N ALA A 184 1.48 2.17 -4.44
CA ALA A 184 1.19 0.73 -4.54
C ALA A 184 0.34 0.48 -5.79
N THR A 185 1.02 0.14 -6.90
CA THR A 185 0.43 -0.20 -8.21
C THR A 185 1.05 -1.50 -8.76
N ASN A 186 0.54 -2.02 -9.87
CA ASN A 186 1.04 -3.23 -10.54
C ASN A 186 0.92 -4.53 -9.73
N LEU A 187 -0.05 -4.61 -8.82
CA LEU A 187 -0.31 -5.79 -8.00
C LEU A 187 -1.47 -6.65 -8.52
N GLU A 188 -2.20 -6.18 -9.53
CA GLU A 188 -3.46 -6.77 -10.05
C GLU A 188 -3.33 -8.23 -10.51
N SER A 189 -2.12 -8.63 -10.92
CA SER A 189 -1.80 -9.98 -11.41
C SER A 189 -1.57 -11.01 -10.30
N LEU A 190 -1.41 -10.58 -9.04
CA LEU A 190 -1.05 -11.44 -7.92
C LEU A 190 -2.30 -12.08 -7.28
N VAL A 191 -3.04 -12.88 -8.07
CA VAL A 191 -4.36 -13.43 -7.70
C VAL A 191 -4.32 -14.27 -6.42
N ALA A 192 -3.20 -14.93 -6.13
CA ALA A 192 -3.01 -15.76 -4.93
C ALA A 192 -2.51 -14.97 -3.71
N LEU A 193 -2.28 -13.67 -3.80
CA LEU A 193 -1.68 -12.88 -2.73
C LEU A 193 -2.61 -12.81 -1.52
N THR A 194 -2.11 -13.29 -0.39
CA THR A 194 -2.83 -13.34 0.90
C THR A 194 -2.33 -12.30 1.89
N GLU A 195 -1.04 -11.98 1.83
CA GLU A 195 -0.38 -11.06 2.74
C GLU A 195 0.53 -10.09 1.97
N LEU A 196 0.28 -8.80 2.18
CA LEU A 196 1.05 -7.71 1.61
C LEU A 196 1.55 -6.79 2.73
N ASN A 197 2.87 -6.72 2.90
CA ASN A 197 3.50 -5.84 3.86
C ASN A 197 4.24 -4.70 3.16
N LEU A 198 3.74 -3.48 3.34
CA LEU A 198 4.25 -2.23 2.78
C LEU A 198 4.57 -1.22 3.87
N ARG A 199 4.77 -1.67 5.12
CA ARG A 199 5.10 -0.80 6.25
C ARG A 199 6.36 0.03 6.01
N ARG A 200 6.45 1.26 6.54
CA ARG A 200 7.65 2.12 6.45
C ARG A 200 8.09 2.37 5.00
N ASN A 201 7.15 2.74 4.15
CA ASN A 201 7.42 3.23 2.79
C ASN A 201 7.01 4.71 2.69
N LYS A 202 6.93 5.26 1.47
CA LYS A 202 6.50 6.63 1.20
C LYS A 202 5.17 6.66 0.44
N ILE A 203 4.31 5.67 0.67
CA ILE A 203 3.11 5.47 -0.14
C ILE A 203 2.13 6.62 0.12
N THR A 204 1.76 7.32 -0.95
CA THR A 204 0.77 8.41 -0.90
C THR A 204 -0.59 7.96 -1.40
N ARG A 205 -0.65 6.96 -2.29
CA ARG A 205 -1.89 6.38 -2.82
C ARG A 205 -1.76 4.88 -3.08
N VAL A 206 -2.87 4.19 -2.92
CA VAL A 206 -3.01 2.75 -3.15
C VAL A 206 -4.01 2.52 -4.27
N ARG A 207 -3.65 1.71 -5.29
CA ARG A 207 -4.52 1.40 -6.43
C ARG A 207 -4.46 -0.08 -6.80
N GLY A 208 -5.55 -0.64 -7.31
CA GLY A 208 -5.61 -2.01 -7.84
C GLY A 208 -5.57 -3.12 -6.78
N LEU A 209 -5.76 -2.80 -5.49
CA LEU A 209 -5.89 -3.82 -4.44
C LEU A 209 -7.28 -4.46 -4.39
N ASP A 210 -8.30 -3.74 -4.86
CA ASP A 210 -9.67 -4.21 -5.05
C ASP A 210 -9.76 -5.41 -6.02
N MET A 211 -8.79 -5.52 -6.93
CA MET A 211 -8.68 -6.62 -7.88
C MET A 211 -8.07 -7.91 -7.29
N LEU A 212 -7.62 -7.89 -6.02
CA LEU A 212 -6.98 -9.03 -5.36
C LEU A 212 -8.01 -9.87 -4.57
N PRO A 213 -8.45 -11.03 -5.08
CA PRO A 213 -9.55 -11.78 -4.48
C PRO A 213 -9.16 -12.51 -3.19
N SER A 214 -7.87 -12.76 -2.99
CA SER A 214 -7.34 -13.61 -1.91
C SER A 214 -6.69 -12.81 -0.77
N LEU A 215 -6.63 -11.47 -0.88
CA LEU A 215 -5.91 -10.62 0.06
C LEU A 215 -6.61 -10.60 1.42
N GLN A 216 -5.88 -11.02 2.45
CA GLN A 216 -6.38 -11.14 3.82
C GLN A 216 -5.65 -10.21 4.79
N ARG A 217 -4.36 -9.96 4.58
CA ARG A 217 -3.53 -9.16 5.49
C ARG A 217 -2.83 -8.05 4.71
N LEU A 218 -3.08 -6.81 5.11
CA LEU A 218 -2.50 -5.62 4.49
C LEU A 218 -1.89 -4.72 5.56
N PHE A 219 -0.57 -4.51 5.47
CA PHE A 219 0.16 -3.64 6.37
C PHE A 219 0.67 -2.42 5.61
N LEU A 220 0.13 -1.25 5.92
CA LEU A 220 0.45 0.05 5.34
C LEU A 220 0.92 1.05 6.41
N SER A 221 1.32 0.56 7.58
CA SER A 221 1.79 1.38 8.69
C SER A 221 2.99 2.27 8.31
N ASN A 222 3.09 3.47 8.89
CA ASN A 222 4.19 4.43 8.67
C ASN A 222 4.41 4.73 7.18
N ASN A 223 3.36 5.19 6.49
CA ASN A 223 3.41 5.68 5.11
C ASN A 223 2.99 7.15 5.05
N ALA A 224 2.84 7.70 3.85
CA ALA A 224 2.51 9.11 3.60
C ALA A 224 1.07 9.27 3.06
N LEU A 225 0.14 8.42 3.51
CA LEU A 225 -1.26 8.44 3.05
C LEU A 225 -2.01 9.64 3.68
N PRO A 226 -2.46 10.62 2.87
CA PRO A 226 -3.02 11.88 3.39
C PRO A 226 -4.47 11.77 3.85
N ASP A 227 -5.29 10.95 3.20
CA ASP A 227 -6.74 10.92 3.39
C ASP A 227 -7.34 9.53 3.14
N PHE A 228 -8.62 9.38 3.47
CA PHE A 228 -9.38 8.16 3.20
C PHE A 228 -9.62 7.90 1.71
N GLY A 229 -9.54 8.92 0.84
CA GLY A 229 -9.65 8.76 -0.62
C GLY A 229 -8.46 7.98 -1.20
N SER A 230 -7.28 8.16 -0.60
CA SER A 230 -6.04 7.48 -1.01
C SER A 230 -6.05 5.96 -0.76
N VAL A 231 -6.97 5.48 0.07
CA VAL A 231 -7.17 4.05 0.42
C VAL A 231 -8.54 3.53 -0.01
N GLU A 232 -9.25 4.23 -0.90
CA GLU A 232 -10.61 3.86 -1.30
C GLU A 232 -10.69 2.42 -1.82
N CYS A 233 -9.71 1.99 -2.62
CA CYS A 233 -9.61 0.63 -3.14
C CYS A 233 -9.54 -0.44 -2.04
N VAL A 234 -9.00 -0.13 -0.85
CA VAL A 234 -8.92 -1.08 0.28
C VAL A 234 -10.32 -1.43 0.79
N PHE A 235 -11.28 -0.49 0.68
CA PHE A 235 -12.67 -0.74 1.07
C PHE A 235 -13.40 -1.71 0.13
N GLY A 236 -12.92 -1.90 -1.10
CA GLY A 236 -13.43 -2.89 -2.05
C GLY A 236 -12.97 -4.32 -1.78
N VAL A 237 -11.97 -4.54 -0.90
CA VAL A 237 -11.38 -5.86 -0.66
C VAL A 237 -12.28 -6.70 0.25
N GLY A 238 -13.03 -7.64 -0.34
CA GLY A 238 -14.04 -8.42 0.38
C GLY A 238 -13.50 -9.39 1.45
N ARG A 239 -12.24 -9.85 1.33
CA ARG A 239 -11.64 -10.88 2.20
C ARG A 239 -10.64 -10.38 3.23
N LEU A 240 -10.52 -9.06 3.39
CA LEU A 240 -9.54 -8.48 4.30
C LEU A 240 -9.88 -8.80 5.76
N VAL A 241 -8.91 -9.40 6.47
CA VAL A 241 -8.99 -9.81 7.87
C VAL A 241 -8.17 -8.89 8.75
N GLU A 242 -7.00 -8.47 8.28
CA GLU A 242 -6.07 -7.62 9.04
C GLU A 242 -5.65 -6.42 8.20
N LEU A 243 -5.79 -5.24 8.80
CA LEU A 243 -5.41 -3.97 8.21
C LEU A 243 -4.59 -3.17 9.24
N ALA A 244 -3.45 -2.63 8.82
CA ALA A 244 -2.70 -1.68 9.61
C ALA A 244 -2.41 -0.42 8.79
N LEU A 245 -2.83 0.74 9.31
CA LEU A 245 -2.62 2.06 8.72
C LEU A 245 -2.06 3.04 9.77
N ASP A 246 -1.62 2.55 10.93
CA ASP A 246 -0.98 3.33 11.98
C ASP A 246 0.21 4.16 11.46
N GLY A 247 0.40 5.35 12.00
CA GLY A 247 1.52 6.22 11.61
C GLY A 247 1.40 6.83 10.21
N ASN A 248 0.19 6.91 9.65
CA ASN A 248 -0.11 7.69 8.45
C ASN A 248 -0.76 9.03 8.80
N PRO A 249 -0.56 10.09 7.98
CA PRO A 249 -1.26 11.37 8.14
C PRO A 249 -2.78 11.26 8.22
N LEU A 250 -3.38 10.26 7.55
CA LEU A 250 -4.82 9.98 7.58
C LEU A 250 -5.40 9.70 8.98
N VAL A 251 -4.57 9.28 9.94
CA VAL A 251 -5.04 9.05 11.33
C VAL A 251 -5.38 10.38 12.01
N GLY A 252 -4.72 11.47 11.60
CA GLY A 252 -4.95 12.81 12.13
C GLY A 252 -4.77 12.88 13.65
N ASP A 253 -5.44 13.87 14.26
CA ASP A 253 -5.40 14.13 15.70
C ASP A 253 -6.36 13.24 16.51
N ASP A 254 -7.32 12.55 15.86
CA ASP A 254 -8.31 11.68 16.52
C ASP A 254 -8.25 10.23 16.02
N PRO A 255 -7.43 9.38 16.66
CA PRO A 255 -7.34 7.96 16.36
C PRO A 255 -8.65 7.18 16.59
N ALA A 256 -9.55 7.67 17.46
CA ALA A 256 -10.81 6.99 17.75
C ALA A 256 -11.81 7.17 16.61
N ALA A 257 -11.95 8.41 16.11
CA ALA A 257 -12.77 8.69 14.93
C ALA A 257 -12.27 7.95 13.70
N TYR A 258 -10.94 7.92 13.50
CA TYR A 258 -10.31 7.15 12.43
C TYR A 258 -10.68 5.66 12.50
N ARG A 259 -10.49 5.04 13.67
CA ARG A 259 -10.76 3.62 13.89
C ARG A 259 -12.24 3.29 13.66
N GLN A 260 -13.15 4.13 14.16
CA GLN A 260 -14.59 3.98 13.92
C GLN A 260 -14.93 4.10 12.42
N ALA A 261 -14.32 5.05 11.69
CA ALA A 261 -14.53 5.21 10.26
C ALA A 261 -14.11 3.96 9.46
N ILE A 262 -12.98 3.33 9.82
CA ILE A 262 -12.53 2.06 9.21
C ILE A 262 -13.51 0.93 9.53
N VAL A 263 -13.91 0.78 10.80
CA VAL A 263 -14.84 -0.28 11.23
C VAL A 263 -16.20 -0.16 10.53
N ARG A 264 -16.67 1.07 10.29
CA ARG A 264 -17.91 1.33 9.54
C ARG A 264 -17.82 0.88 8.08
N ARG A 265 -16.69 1.15 7.42
CA ARG A 265 -16.49 0.83 5.99
C ARG A 265 -16.09 -0.63 5.75
N LEU A 266 -15.37 -1.26 6.68
CA LEU A 266 -14.84 -2.62 6.55
C LEU A 266 -15.50 -3.59 7.55
N ARG A 267 -16.58 -4.24 7.11
CA ARG A 267 -17.30 -5.22 7.94
C ARG A 267 -16.56 -6.56 8.09
N SER A 268 -15.61 -6.89 7.22
CA SER A 268 -14.86 -8.16 7.24
C SER A 268 -13.66 -8.18 8.20
N VAL A 269 -13.10 -7.01 8.53
CA VAL A 269 -11.80 -6.90 9.22
C VAL A 269 -11.88 -7.28 10.70
N LYS A 270 -11.04 -8.22 11.13
CA LYS A 270 -10.93 -8.69 12.52
C LYS A 270 -9.87 -7.94 13.32
N HIS A 271 -8.80 -7.49 12.67
CA HIS A 271 -7.70 -6.77 13.31
C HIS A 271 -7.43 -5.44 12.59
N ILE A 272 -7.49 -4.33 13.33
CA ILE A 272 -7.13 -2.99 12.86
C ILE A 272 -5.97 -2.49 13.72
N ASP A 273 -4.85 -2.13 13.08
CA ASP A 273 -3.62 -1.63 13.72
C ASP A 273 -3.13 -2.55 14.85
N LEU A 274 -3.09 -3.87 14.56
CA LEU A 274 -2.71 -4.93 15.49
C LEU A 274 -3.65 -5.09 16.71
N ARG A 275 -4.75 -4.34 16.76
CA ARG A 275 -5.78 -4.46 17.80
C ARG A 275 -6.99 -5.17 17.23
N ARG A 276 -7.46 -6.19 17.95
CA ARG A 276 -8.69 -6.90 17.59
C ARG A 276 -9.89 -5.95 17.65
N VAL A 277 -10.74 -6.01 16.64
CA VAL A 277 -12.03 -5.33 16.62
C VAL A 277 -13.04 -6.24 17.31
N SER A 278 -13.57 -5.82 18.44
CA SER A 278 -14.64 -6.56 19.12
C SER A 278 -16.00 -6.29 18.44
N GLU A 279 -16.94 -7.23 18.58
CA GLU A 279 -18.32 -6.98 18.11
C GLU A 279 -18.98 -5.81 18.84
N GLU A 280 -18.60 -5.57 20.10
CA GLU A 280 -19.07 -4.44 20.90
C GLU A 280 -18.60 -3.10 20.31
N GLU A 281 -17.35 -3.03 19.84
CA GLU A 281 -16.80 -1.85 19.18
C GLU A 281 -17.53 -1.56 17.86
N ARG A 282 -17.89 -2.61 17.10
CA ARG A 282 -18.72 -2.49 15.89
C ARG A 282 -20.12 -1.97 16.20
N ARG A 283 -20.81 -2.58 17.17
CA ARG A 283 -22.16 -2.15 17.59
C ARG A 283 -22.13 -0.73 18.18
N GLY A 284 -21.07 -0.38 18.91
CA GLY A 284 -20.84 0.96 19.44
C GLY A 284 -20.66 2.00 18.35
N ALA A 285 -19.85 1.71 17.32
CA ALA A 285 -19.64 2.62 16.19
C ALA A 285 -20.93 2.86 15.38
N GLU A 286 -21.77 1.84 15.21
CA GLU A 286 -23.07 1.91 14.55
C GLU A 286 -24.11 2.66 15.40
N LEU A 287 -24.16 2.40 16.71
CA LEU A 287 -25.04 3.14 17.62
C LEU A 287 -24.64 4.62 17.70
N GLN A 288 -23.34 4.91 17.70
CA GLN A 288 -22.82 6.27 17.70
C GLN A 288 -23.20 6.98 16.39
N GLU A 289 -23.11 6.29 15.25
CA GLU A 289 -23.57 6.84 13.97
C GLU A 289 -25.05 7.19 14.01
N ARG A 290 -25.89 6.25 14.45
CA ARG A 290 -27.33 6.49 14.57
C ARG A 290 -27.64 7.62 15.55
N ARG A 291 -26.86 7.80 16.61
CA ARG A 291 -26.96 8.94 17.53
C ARG A 291 -26.53 10.25 16.88
N GLU A 292 -25.42 10.26 16.14
CA GLU A 292 -24.93 11.43 15.41
C GLU A 292 -25.88 11.83 14.29
N GLU A 293 -26.41 10.88 13.53
CA GLU A 293 -27.42 11.09 12.49
C GLU A 293 -28.73 11.61 13.10
N ASN A 294 -29.22 11.00 14.18
CA ASN A 294 -30.40 11.50 14.88
C ASN A 294 -30.18 12.94 15.37
N ARG A 295 -29.03 13.25 15.97
CA ARG A 295 -28.69 14.62 16.39
C ARG A 295 -28.63 15.58 15.20
N ARG A 296 -28.05 15.17 14.07
CA ARG A 296 -28.02 15.97 12.83
C ARG A 296 -29.43 16.21 12.30
N MET A 297 -30.28 15.19 12.30
CA MET A 297 -31.66 15.28 11.85
C MET A 297 -32.49 16.16 12.79
N GLU A 298 -32.30 16.04 14.09
CA GLU A 298 -32.92 16.90 15.10
C GLU A 298 -32.50 18.36 14.93
N HIS A 299 -31.20 18.61 14.73
CA HIS A 299 -30.69 19.96 14.47
C HIS A 299 -31.27 20.54 13.17
N ALA A 300 -31.31 19.75 12.09
CA ALA A 300 -31.92 20.17 10.83
C ALA A 300 -33.43 20.44 10.97
N ARG A 301 -34.14 19.64 11.76
CA ARG A 301 -35.56 19.87 12.09
C ARG A 301 -35.73 21.14 12.93
N ALA A 302 -34.87 21.38 13.91
CA ALA A 302 -34.88 22.57 14.74
C ALA A 302 -34.61 23.84 13.92
N GLN A 303 -33.64 23.79 13.00
CA GLN A 303 -33.37 24.87 12.05
C GLN A 303 -34.59 25.15 11.17
N ARG A 304 -35.15 24.13 10.53
CA ARG A 304 -36.38 24.30 9.73
C ARG A 304 -37.54 24.88 10.54
N ALA A 305 -37.70 24.47 11.80
CA ALA A 305 -38.72 25.00 12.67
C ALA A 305 -38.44 26.47 13.07
N ALA A 306 -37.17 26.85 13.25
CA ALA A 306 -36.77 28.23 13.50
C ALA A 306 -37.04 29.11 12.26
N ASP A 307 -36.64 28.67 11.07
CA ASP A 307 -36.88 29.37 9.81
C ASP A 307 -38.37 29.55 9.55
N ALA A 308 -39.18 28.52 9.81
CA ALA A 308 -40.64 28.60 9.68
C ALA A 308 -41.27 29.59 10.67
N ARG A 309 -40.76 29.65 11.90
CA ARG A 309 -41.20 30.64 12.91
C ARG A 309 -40.85 32.06 12.47
N GLU A 310 -39.63 32.27 11.98
CA GLU A 310 -39.19 33.59 11.48
C GLU A 310 -40.04 34.03 10.28
N TYR A 311 -40.32 33.11 9.35
CA TYR A 311 -41.20 33.37 8.22
C TYR A 311 -42.62 33.76 8.66
N ALA A 312 -43.20 33.03 9.62
CA ALA A 312 -44.53 33.34 10.15
C ALA A 312 -44.59 34.73 10.82
N ILE A 313 -43.56 35.09 11.61
CA ILE A 313 -43.46 36.42 12.22
C ILE A 313 -43.40 37.51 11.13
N ARG A 314 -42.55 37.33 10.11
CA ARG A 314 -42.46 38.28 8.99
C ARG A 314 -43.76 38.40 8.21
N ALA A 315 -44.47 37.30 7.99
CA ALA A 315 -45.76 37.31 7.30
C ALA A 315 -46.82 38.09 8.09
N VAL A 316 -46.87 37.92 9.42
CA VAL A 316 -47.78 38.70 10.29
C VAL A 316 -47.40 40.17 10.30
N GLN A 317 -46.10 40.50 10.40
CA GLN A 317 -45.62 41.88 10.30
C GLN A 317 -46.04 42.53 8.98
N ALA A 318 -45.86 41.84 7.86
CA ALA A 318 -46.24 42.34 6.53
C ALA A 318 -47.75 42.55 6.37
N LEU A 319 -48.57 41.67 6.95
CA LEU A 319 -50.02 41.85 6.98
C LEU A 319 -50.41 43.06 7.83
N TRP A 320 -49.75 43.26 8.97
CA TRP A 320 -50.02 44.39 9.85
C TRP A 320 -49.60 45.72 9.24
N THR A 321 -48.43 45.80 8.61
CA THR A 321 -47.98 47.01 7.90
C THR A 321 -48.94 47.38 6.78
N LYS A 322 -49.42 46.38 6.01
CA LYS A 322 -50.40 46.59 4.95
C LYS A 322 -51.75 47.11 5.48
N ASP A 323 -52.19 46.62 6.64
CA ASP A 323 -53.43 47.12 7.26
C ASP A 323 -53.26 48.55 7.77
N ILE A 324 -52.11 48.88 8.39
CA ILE A 324 -51.78 50.25 8.80
C ILE A 324 -51.76 51.18 7.59
N GLU A 325 -51.10 50.80 6.49
CA GLU A 325 -51.09 51.57 5.25
C GLU A 325 -52.50 51.81 4.71
N LEU A 326 -53.37 50.79 4.74
CA LEU A 326 -54.76 50.92 4.31
C LEU A 326 -55.57 51.86 5.22
N GLN A 327 -55.32 51.86 6.53
CA GLN A 327 -55.95 52.79 7.47
C GLN A 327 -55.47 54.23 7.24
N ILE A 328 -54.18 54.43 6.98
CA ILE A 328 -53.61 55.73 6.60
C ILE A 328 -54.26 56.22 5.31
N GLN A 329 -54.38 55.36 4.30
CA GLN A 329 -55.02 55.71 3.02
C GLN A 329 -56.48 56.12 3.21
N ARG A 330 -57.26 55.33 3.98
CA ARG A 330 -58.66 55.67 4.29
C ARG A 330 -58.80 56.96 5.09
N ALA A 331 -57.87 57.26 5.99
CA ALA A 331 -57.85 58.52 6.73
C ALA A 331 -57.52 59.70 5.81
N ALA A 332 -56.57 59.52 4.87
CA ALA A 332 -56.25 60.51 3.84
C ALA A 332 -57.45 60.78 2.92
N ASP A 333 -58.15 59.74 2.46
CA ASP A 333 -59.34 59.87 1.63
C ASP A 333 -60.47 60.63 2.35
N ARG A 334 -60.70 60.36 3.65
CA ARG A 334 -61.67 61.10 4.48
C ARG A 334 -61.27 62.56 4.71
N LEU A 335 -59.97 62.85 4.82
CA LEU A 335 -59.47 64.22 4.91
C LEU A 335 -59.65 64.96 3.58
N ALA A 336 -59.47 64.28 2.44
CA ALA A 336 -59.72 64.81 1.11
C ALA A 336 -61.22 65.09 0.87
N GLU A 337 -62.13 64.25 1.36
CA GLU A 337 -63.59 64.50 1.32
C GLU A 337 -64.04 65.67 2.22
N ARG A 338 -63.25 66.02 3.24
CA ARG A 338 -63.56 67.09 4.21
C ARG A 338 -62.91 68.43 3.88
N ALA A 339 -62.09 68.49 2.84
CA ALA A 339 -61.48 69.71 2.36
C ALA A 339 -62.48 70.52 1.51
N PRO A 340 -62.74 71.81 1.82
CA PRO A 340 -63.56 72.66 0.96
C PRO A 340 -62.81 73.00 -0.34
N SER A 341 -63.57 73.12 -1.43
CA SER A 341 -63.08 73.46 -2.77
C SER A 341 -62.21 74.72 -2.77
N PRO A 342 -61.08 74.76 -3.50
CA PRO A 342 -60.29 75.98 -3.59
C PRO A 342 -60.96 76.97 -4.56
N SER A 343 -61.56 78.03 -4.02
CA SER A 343 -61.89 79.24 -4.76
C SER A 343 -60.67 80.18 -4.77
N GLU A 344 -60.20 80.47 -5.99
CA GLU A 344 -59.57 81.69 -6.48
C GLU A 344 -58.81 82.62 -5.51
N GLY A 345 -57.53 82.83 -5.82
CA GLY A 345 -56.95 84.18 -5.78
C GLY A 345 -55.62 84.37 -5.06
N VAL A 346 -54.63 84.78 -5.86
CA VAL A 346 -53.65 85.85 -5.58
C VAL A 346 -52.24 85.49 -5.04
N ASP A 347 -51.31 85.74 -5.97
CA ASP A 347 -49.93 86.26 -5.96
C ASP A 347 -48.69 85.51 -5.42
N PRO A 348 -47.55 85.66 -6.16
CA PRO A 348 -46.28 84.99 -5.89
C PRO A 348 -45.38 85.80 -4.94
N ASP A 349 -44.32 85.16 -4.47
CA ASP A 349 -43.24 85.68 -3.60
C ASP A 349 -43.50 85.68 -2.10
N THR A 350 -43.27 84.51 -1.49
CA THR A 350 -42.49 84.42 -0.23
C THR A 350 -41.98 82.98 -0.05
N GLU A 351 -40.67 82.75 -0.17
CA GLU A 351 -40.01 81.69 0.61
C GLU A 351 -40.22 81.99 2.11
N PRO A 352 -40.26 81.02 3.06
CA PRO A 352 -39.20 80.01 3.23
C PRO A 352 -39.62 78.67 3.90
N VAL A 353 -38.58 77.91 4.27
CA VAL A 353 -38.51 76.86 5.32
C VAL A 353 -38.70 75.42 4.86
N SER A 354 -37.59 74.93 4.31
CA SER A 354 -37.09 73.58 4.53
C SER A 354 -37.15 73.15 6.01
N GLN A 355 -37.35 71.84 6.23
CA GLN A 355 -36.83 71.01 7.35
C GLN A 355 -37.81 70.21 8.22
N THR A 356 -39.14 70.35 8.14
CA THR A 356 -40.02 69.56 9.05
C THR A 356 -40.61 68.27 8.47
N ALA A 357 -40.68 68.10 7.15
CA ALA A 357 -41.29 66.90 6.56
C ALA A 357 -40.35 65.67 6.53
N ALA A 358 -39.02 65.87 6.52
CA ALA A 358 -38.06 64.77 6.45
C ALA A 358 -37.79 64.11 7.83
N ALA A 359 -38.11 64.78 8.93
CA ALA A 359 -37.86 64.27 10.29
C ALA A 359 -38.94 63.30 10.79
N ALA A 360 -40.17 63.35 10.23
CA ALA A 360 -41.27 62.48 10.68
C ALA A 360 -41.19 61.05 10.09
N ALA A 361 -40.48 60.86 8.97
CA ALA A 361 -40.36 59.54 8.32
C ALA A 361 -39.28 58.63 8.96
N ALA A 362 -38.39 59.19 9.79
CA ALA A 362 -37.30 58.44 10.42
C ALA A 362 -37.64 57.86 11.81
N ALA A 363 -38.81 58.19 12.38
CA ALA A 363 -39.22 57.76 13.72
C ALA A 363 -40.15 56.53 13.75
N ALA A 364 -40.40 55.90 12.58
CA ALA A 364 -41.37 54.80 12.43
C ALA A 364 -40.78 53.53 11.78
N THR A 365 -39.46 53.35 11.83
CA THR A 365 -38.74 52.07 11.67
C THR A 365 -38.18 51.67 13.01
#